data_AF-A0A5P9NMU2-F1
#
_entry.id   AF-A0A5P9NMU2-F1
#
_cell.length_a   1.000
_cell.length_b   1.000
_cell.length_c   1.000
_cell.angle_alpha   90.00
_cell.angle_beta   90.00
_cell.angle_gamma   90.00
#
_symmetry.space_group_name_H-M   'P 1'
#
loop_
_entity.id
_entity.type
_entity.pdbx_description
1 polymer ?
#
loop_
_entity_poly.entity_id
_entity_poly.type
_entity_poly.pdbx_seq_one_letter_code
_entity_poly.pdbx_strand_id
1 'polypeptide(L)'
;MNQKSSPISGTPLCSIKTIVMAAAFAGISGCAGPSVNASEEPEANNNREEVAIVFKNGCPISVVPLVVDLNAGVNPPTRVEWRAYDETGTPMPAQDFSIWYDPFVGTPIKPGGNGVATSPPVAKSAKEGFNYKYTVYADSCPDQPLDPFFRVIK
;
A
#
# COMPACT_ATOMS: atom_id res chain seq x y z
N MET A 1 13.37 -63.02 20.93
CA MET A 1 13.58 -62.29 19.66
C MET A 1 13.54 -60.80 19.98
N ASN A 2 14.66 -60.24 20.45
CA ASN A 2 15.63 -59.41 19.70
C ASN A 2 15.00 -58.09 19.21
N GLN A 3 15.12 -56.98 19.96
CA GLN A 3 16.18 -55.94 19.88
C GLN A 3 16.45 -55.37 18.48
N LYS A 4 16.17 -54.06 18.30
CA LYS A 4 17.10 -52.99 17.82
C LYS A 4 16.27 -51.72 17.51
N SER A 5 16.43 -50.60 18.22
CA SER A 5 17.54 -49.62 18.27
C SER A 5 17.17 -48.35 17.49
N SER A 6 16.94 -47.26 18.23
CA SER A 6 17.17 -45.86 17.79
C SER A 6 18.70 -45.61 17.67
N PRO A 7 19.25 -44.37 17.70
CA PRO A 7 18.87 -43.02 17.20
C PRO A 7 20.07 -42.29 16.48
N ILE A 8 20.10 -40.94 16.56
CA ILE A 8 21.23 -39.97 16.44
C ILE A 8 21.51 -39.56 14.98
N SER A 9 21.88 -38.33 14.57
CA SER A 9 22.48 -37.14 15.18
C SER A 9 22.36 -36.02 14.13
N GLY A 10 22.19 -34.76 14.50
CA GLY A 10 23.38 -33.92 14.52
C GLY A 10 23.10 -32.49 14.94
N THR A 11 23.29 -32.22 16.22
CA THR A 11 24.04 -31.06 16.66
C THR A 11 25.39 -31.58 17.13
N PRO A 12 26.49 -30.92 16.76
CA PRO A 12 27.37 -30.44 17.83
C PRO A 12 28.13 -29.15 17.40
N LEU A 13 28.97 -28.45 18.16
CA LEU A 13 29.70 -28.72 19.41
C LEU A 13 30.14 -27.35 19.99
N CYS A 14 30.03 -27.23 21.31
CA CYS A 14 30.96 -26.64 22.29
C CYS A 14 31.66 -25.29 22.06
N SER A 15 31.60 -24.46 23.10
CA SER A 15 32.74 -24.41 24.03
C SER A 15 32.30 -24.17 25.48
N ILE A 16 32.82 -25.02 26.37
CA ILE A 16 32.59 -25.06 27.82
C ILE A 16 33.71 -24.26 28.50
N LYS A 17 33.36 -23.41 29.46
CA LYS A 17 34.17 -23.28 30.68
C LYS A 17 33.26 -23.29 31.90
N THR A 18 33.29 -24.42 32.60
CA THR A 18 32.74 -24.64 33.94
C THR A 18 33.52 -23.81 34.96
N ILE A 19 32.81 -23.02 35.77
CA ILE A 19 33.24 -22.65 37.11
C ILE A 19 32.13 -23.08 38.08
N VAL A 20 32.42 -24.18 38.76
CA VAL A 20 32.18 -24.51 40.18
C VAL A 20 31.02 -23.80 40.92
N MET A 21 30.02 -24.63 41.27
CA MET A 21 29.28 -24.71 42.54
C MET A 21 28.84 -23.43 43.29
N ALA A 22 27.52 -23.37 43.45
CA ALA A 22 26.78 -23.49 44.73
C ALA A 22 26.01 -22.27 45.25
N ALA A 23 24.79 -22.63 45.65
CA ALA A 23 23.95 -22.09 46.72
C ALA A 23 23.02 -20.89 46.43
N ALA A 24 21.74 -21.24 46.50
CA ALA A 24 20.68 -20.60 47.28
C ALA A 24 19.74 -19.59 46.59
N PHE A 25 18.51 -20.08 46.41
CA PHE A 25 17.21 -19.42 46.64
C PHE A 25 17.04 -17.95 46.23
N ALA A 26 16.31 -17.73 45.14
CA ALA A 26 15.32 -16.65 45.05
C ALA A 26 14.16 -17.12 44.18
N GLY A 27 12.95 -17.08 44.74
CA GLY A 27 11.72 -17.42 44.06
C GLY A 27 11.34 -16.36 43.00
N ILE A 28 11.02 -16.86 41.81
CA ILE A 28 9.98 -16.42 40.85
C ILE A 28 9.41 -15.00 40.99
N SER A 29 9.63 -14.17 39.96
CA SER A 29 8.58 -13.72 39.02
C SER A 29 8.90 -12.33 38.47
N GLY A 30 9.14 -12.24 37.15
CA GLY A 30 8.98 -10.99 36.39
C GLY A 30 10.23 -10.45 35.72
N CYS A 31 10.82 -11.19 34.77
CA CYS A 31 11.67 -10.55 33.75
C CYS A 31 10.75 -9.88 32.71
N ALA A 32 10.46 -8.59 32.90
CA ALA A 32 9.99 -7.75 31.83
C ALA A 32 11.09 -7.72 30.76
N GLY A 33 10.73 -8.17 29.55
CA GLY A 33 11.65 -8.41 28.46
C GLY A 33 12.34 -7.14 27.96
N PRO A 34 13.41 -7.31 27.16
CA PRO A 34 14.08 -6.19 26.53
C PRO A 34 13.09 -5.40 25.65
N SER A 35 12.99 -4.11 25.94
CA SER A 35 12.37 -3.11 25.08
C SER A 35 13.08 -3.15 23.72
N VAL A 36 12.49 -3.87 22.77
CA VAL A 36 12.79 -3.66 21.36
C VAL A 36 12.31 -2.24 21.06
N ASN A 37 13.26 -1.30 21.05
CA ASN A 37 13.07 -0.05 20.35
C ASN A 37 12.71 -0.43 18.91
N ALA A 38 11.42 -0.36 18.62
CA ALA A 38 10.94 -0.21 17.27
C ALA A 38 11.65 1.04 16.75
N SER A 39 12.66 0.81 15.90
CA SER A 39 13.13 1.84 15.01
C SER A 39 11.94 2.16 14.14
N GLU A 40 11.17 3.18 14.51
CA GLU A 40 10.24 3.86 13.62
C GLU A 40 11.11 4.39 12.48
N GLU A 41 11.23 3.57 11.44
CA GLU A 41 11.67 4.00 10.12
C GLU A 41 10.78 5.20 9.77
N PRO A 42 11.34 6.36 9.39
CA PRO A 42 10.53 7.53 9.11
C PRO A 42 9.63 7.18 7.93
N GLU A 43 8.30 7.15 8.17
CA GLU A 43 7.31 7.04 7.10
C GLU A 43 7.67 8.08 6.04
N ALA A 44 8.10 7.62 4.87
CA ALA A 44 8.24 8.47 3.72
C ALA A 44 6.91 9.21 3.57
N ASN A 45 6.93 10.54 3.71
CA ASN A 45 5.78 11.41 3.51
C ASN A 45 5.19 11.13 2.11
N ASN A 46 4.26 10.17 2.06
CA ASN A 46 3.58 9.71 0.87
C ASN A 46 2.32 10.56 0.73
N ASN A 47 2.50 11.85 0.48
CA ASN A 47 1.42 12.79 0.28
C ASN A 47 0.57 12.36 -0.94
N ARG A 48 -0.45 11.54 -0.67
CA ARG A 48 -1.29 10.85 -1.64
C ARG A 48 -2.72 10.95 -1.16
N GLU A 49 -3.60 11.26 -2.09
CA GLU A 49 -5.04 11.23 -1.88
C GLU A 49 -5.59 10.01 -2.61
N GLU A 50 -6.26 9.14 -1.87
CA GLU A 50 -6.86 7.95 -2.44
C GLU A 50 -8.19 8.29 -3.13
N VAL A 51 -8.37 7.72 -4.31
CA VAL A 51 -9.61 7.70 -5.07
C VAL A 51 -10.02 6.25 -5.30
N ALA A 52 -11.17 5.88 -4.76
CA ALA A 52 -11.78 4.58 -4.99
C ALA A 52 -12.49 4.57 -6.35
N ILE A 53 -12.16 3.60 -7.19
CA ILE A 53 -12.91 3.27 -8.40
C ILE A 53 -13.71 2.01 -8.10
N VAL A 54 -15.03 2.14 -8.05
CA VAL A 54 -15.92 1.03 -7.72
C VAL A 54 -16.29 0.29 -8.99
N PHE A 55 -16.07 -1.03 -8.98
CA PHE A 55 -16.36 -1.93 -10.08
C PHE A 55 -17.54 -2.85 -9.76
N LYS A 56 -18.32 -3.12 -10.81
CA LYS A 56 -19.37 -4.14 -10.83
C LYS A 56 -19.26 -4.93 -12.13
N ASN A 57 -19.22 -6.25 -12.04
CA ASN A 57 -19.09 -7.13 -13.20
C ASN A 57 -17.91 -6.74 -14.10
N GLY A 58 -16.79 -6.34 -13.49
CA GLY A 58 -15.58 -5.88 -14.19
C GLY A 58 -15.67 -4.50 -14.84
N CYS A 59 -16.77 -3.76 -14.65
CA CYS A 59 -16.99 -2.42 -15.20
C CYS A 59 -16.93 -1.35 -14.11
N PRO A 60 -16.26 -0.20 -14.30
CA PRO A 60 -16.28 0.88 -13.33
C PRO A 60 -17.65 1.54 -13.36
N ILE A 61 -18.28 1.67 -12.20
CA ILE A 61 -19.62 2.25 -12.06
C ILE A 61 -19.62 3.59 -11.31
N SER A 62 -18.60 3.84 -10.49
CA SER A 62 -18.46 5.11 -9.79
C SER A 62 -17.01 5.38 -9.36
N VAL A 63 -16.73 6.65 -9.07
CA VAL A 63 -15.47 7.14 -8.53
C VAL A 63 -15.75 7.94 -7.26
N VAL A 64 -15.02 7.66 -6.18
CA VAL A 64 -15.20 8.30 -4.87
C VAL A 64 -13.86 8.74 -4.30
N PRO A 65 -13.68 10.04 -3.97
CA PRO A 65 -14.61 11.13 -4.25
C PRO A 65 -14.64 11.48 -5.75
N LEU A 66 -15.75 12.07 -6.22
CA LEU A 66 -15.88 12.55 -7.60
C LEU A 66 -14.95 13.73 -7.90
N VAL A 67 -14.60 14.49 -6.86
CA VAL A 67 -13.59 15.56 -6.89
C VAL A 67 -12.60 15.33 -5.75
N VAL A 68 -11.33 15.16 -6.07
CA VAL A 68 -10.24 15.05 -5.08
C VAL A 68 -9.42 16.33 -5.04
N ASP A 69 -9.16 16.85 -3.85
CA ASP A 69 -8.33 18.05 -3.66
C ASP A 69 -6.85 17.66 -3.59
N LEU A 70 -6.00 18.30 -4.41
CA LEU A 70 -4.56 18.03 -4.45
C LEU A 70 -3.78 19.27 -4.07
N ASN A 71 -3.00 19.18 -2.99
CA ASN A 71 -2.19 20.29 -2.52
C ASN A 71 -0.86 20.38 -3.31
N ALA A 72 -0.72 21.47 -4.08
CA ALA A 72 0.50 21.78 -4.84
C ALA A 72 1.52 22.64 -4.07
N GLY A 73 1.15 23.17 -2.91
CA GLY A 73 1.97 24.02 -2.03
C GLY A 73 2.88 23.25 -1.06
N VAL A 74 2.60 21.98 -0.83
CA VAL A 74 3.37 21.07 0.05
C VAL A 74 4.55 20.39 -0.67
N ASN A 75 5.51 19.86 0.10
CA ASN A 75 6.70 19.20 -0.44
C ASN A 75 6.89 17.79 0.15
N PRO A 76 6.77 16.71 -0.65
CA PRO A 76 6.44 16.72 -2.08
C PRO A 76 4.97 17.12 -2.34
N PRO A 77 4.65 17.66 -3.54
CA PRO A 77 3.26 17.93 -3.94
C PRO A 77 2.41 16.65 -3.90
N THR A 78 1.13 16.81 -3.58
CA THR A 78 0.18 15.71 -3.47
C THR A 78 0.01 14.97 -4.80
N ARG A 79 -0.21 13.65 -4.72
CA ARG A 79 -0.53 12.76 -5.85
C ARG A 79 -1.92 12.16 -5.67
N VAL A 80 -2.54 11.71 -6.75
CA VAL A 80 -3.72 10.86 -6.70
C VAL A 80 -3.29 9.40 -6.73
N GLU A 81 -3.90 8.58 -5.87
CA GLU A 81 -3.81 7.13 -5.91
C GLU A 81 -5.18 6.56 -6.27
N TRP A 82 -5.32 5.99 -7.46
CA TRP A 82 -6.53 5.28 -7.86
C TRP A 82 -6.44 3.81 -7.49
N ARG A 83 -7.43 3.33 -6.76
CA ARG A 83 -7.51 1.95 -6.32
C ARG A 83 -8.85 1.35 -6.70
N ALA A 84 -8.83 0.16 -7.26
CA ALA A 84 -10.05 -0.56 -7.60
C ALA A 84 -10.67 -1.22 -6.37
N TYR A 85 -11.99 -1.13 -6.27
CA TYR A 85 -12.81 -1.73 -5.23
C TYR A 85 -14.04 -2.40 -5.85
N ASP A 86 -14.56 -3.44 -5.21
CA ASP A 86 -15.88 -3.97 -5.56
C ASP A 86 -17.02 -3.18 -4.88
N GLU A 87 -18.26 -3.53 -5.18
CA GLU A 87 -19.46 -2.90 -4.60
C GLU A 87 -19.56 -3.03 -3.06
N THR A 88 -18.78 -3.93 -2.45
CA THR A 88 -18.74 -4.13 -0.99
C THR A 88 -17.65 -3.32 -0.31
N GLY A 89 -16.80 -2.62 -1.08
CA GLY A 89 -15.63 -1.90 -0.58
C GLY A 89 -14.40 -2.79 -0.40
N THR A 90 -14.37 -3.98 -0.99
CA THR A 90 -13.18 -4.86 -0.95
C THR A 90 -12.21 -4.46 -2.07
N PRO A 91 -10.91 -4.26 -1.79
CA PRO A 91 -9.91 -3.96 -2.82
C PRO A 91 -9.80 -5.05 -3.88
N MET A 92 -9.65 -4.64 -5.14
CA MET A 92 -9.52 -5.53 -6.31
C MET A 92 -8.13 -5.42 -6.96
N PRO A 93 -7.12 -6.18 -6.48
CA PRO A 93 -5.72 -6.01 -6.92
C PRO A 93 -5.43 -6.44 -8.36
N ALA A 94 -6.34 -7.19 -9.00
CA ALA A 94 -6.19 -7.69 -10.37
C ALA A 94 -7.10 -6.96 -11.39
N GLN A 95 -7.71 -5.84 -11.00
CA GLN A 95 -8.60 -5.10 -11.88
C GLN A 95 -7.79 -4.28 -12.90
N ASP A 96 -8.06 -4.50 -14.18
CA ASP A 96 -7.46 -3.71 -15.27
C ASP A 96 -8.30 -2.46 -15.54
N PHE A 97 -7.63 -1.32 -15.54
CA PHE A 97 -8.18 -0.02 -15.92
C PHE A 97 -7.05 0.91 -16.34
N SER A 98 -7.40 2.06 -16.89
CA SER A 98 -6.46 3.08 -17.31
C SER A 98 -6.99 4.46 -16.96
N ILE A 99 -6.07 5.31 -16.51
CA ILE A 99 -6.33 6.69 -16.19
C ILE A 99 -5.73 7.57 -17.28
N TRP A 100 -6.59 8.37 -17.88
CA TRP A 100 -6.24 9.34 -18.89
C TRP A 100 -6.44 10.75 -18.31
N TYR A 101 -5.66 11.78 -18.72
CA TYR A 101 -5.90 13.22 -18.42
C TYR A 101 -6.36 14.15 -19.57
N ASP A 102 -7.51 14.85 -19.41
CA ASP A 102 -8.22 15.56 -20.49
C ASP A 102 -7.36 16.66 -21.13
N PRO A 103 -7.41 16.85 -22.47
CA PRO A 103 -8.16 16.11 -23.49
C PRO A 103 -7.41 14.94 -24.15
N PHE A 104 -6.42 14.40 -23.42
CA PHE A 104 -5.54 13.25 -23.69
C PHE A 104 -4.53 13.40 -24.84
N VAL A 105 -3.29 13.77 -24.48
CA VAL A 105 -2.08 13.39 -25.22
C VAL A 105 -1.09 12.76 -24.24
N GLY A 106 -0.62 11.54 -24.51
CA GLY A 106 0.33 10.80 -23.68
C GLY A 106 -0.04 9.32 -23.45
N THR A 107 0.80 8.59 -22.74
CA THR A 107 0.53 7.21 -22.32
C THR A 107 -0.40 7.21 -21.10
N PRO A 108 -1.48 6.42 -21.09
CA PRO A 108 -2.33 6.31 -19.91
C PRO A 108 -1.58 5.73 -18.71
N ILE A 109 -2.01 6.09 -17.51
CA ILE A 109 -1.52 5.45 -16.29
C ILE A 109 -2.33 4.18 -16.09
N LYS A 110 -1.63 3.05 -15.96
CA LYS A 110 -2.23 1.74 -15.66
C LYS A 110 -1.91 1.34 -14.22
N PRO A 111 -2.78 0.56 -13.56
CA PRO A 111 -2.49 0.02 -12.25
C PRO A 111 -1.30 -0.94 -12.31
N GLY A 112 -0.51 -0.98 -11.23
CA GLY A 112 0.48 -2.03 -11.03
C GLY A 112 -0.16 -3.37 -10.67
N GLY A 113 0.65 -4.39 -10.38
CA GLY A 113 0.18 -5.73 -9.98
C GLY A 113 -0.61 -5.79 -8.66
N ASN A 114 -0.83 -4.65 -8.01
CA ASN A 114 -1.62 -4.49 -6.78
C ASN A 114 -2.96 -3.75 -7.02
N GLY A 115 -3.33 -3.49 -8.28
CA GLY A 115 -4.60 -2.82 -8.63
C GLY A 115 -4.62 -1.32 -8.31
N VAL A 116 -3.43 -0.72 -8.19
CA VAL A 116 -3.24 0.68 -7.83
C VAL A 116 -2.51 1.41 -8.94
N ALA A 117 -3.10 2.51 -9.41
CA ALA A 117 -2.47 3.48 -10.29
C ALA A 117 -2.14 4.75 -9.49
N THR A 118 -0.96 5.34 -9.71
CA THR A 118 -0.56 6.57 -9.00
C THR A 118 -0.15 7.64 -9.98
N SER A 119 -0.64 8.86 -9.78
CA SER A 119 -0.29 9.99 -10.62
C SER A 119 1.18 10.43 -10.45
N PRO A 120 1.77 11.12 -11.44
CA PRO A 120 2.87 12.05 -11.17
C PRO A 120 2.43 13.12 -10.14
N PRO A 121 3.37 13.82 -9.47
CA PRO A 121 3.00 14.96 -8.63
C PRO A 121 2.24 16.00 -9.45
N VAL A 122 1.27 16.66 -8.83
CA VAL A 122 0.64 17.82 -9.46
C VAL A 122 1.71 18.89 -9.75
N ALA A 123 1.70 19.45 -10.96
CA ALA A 123 2.66 20.46 -11.35
C ALA A 123 2.46 21.74 -10.53
N LYS A 124 3.54 22.35 -10.04
CA LYS A 124 3.48 23.65 -9.32
C LYS A 124 2.90 24.79 -10.16
N SER A 125 2.91 24.64 -11.49
CA SER A 125 2.31 25.56 -12.45
C SER A 125 0.80 25.37 -12.64
N ALA A 126 0.21 24.31 -12.06
CA ALA A 126 -1.23 24.12 -12.09
C ALA A 126 -1.94 25.30 -11.38
N LYS A 127 -3.08 25.69 -11.94
CA LYS A 127 -3.85 26.83 -11.44
C LYS A 127 -4.65 26.38 -10.22
N GLU A 128 -4.49 27.10 -9.13
CA GLU A 128 -5.26 26.88 -7.92
C GLU A 128 -6.75 27.15 -8.16
N GLY A 129 -7.61 26.33 -7.57
CA GLY A 129 -9.06 26.40 -7.70
C GLY A 129 -9.61 25.83 -9.02
N PHE A 130 -8.76 25.37 -9.93
CA PHE A 130 -9.20 24.77 -11.19
C PHE A 130 -9.51 23.28 -11.00
N ASN A 131 -10.61 22.84 -11.61
CA ASN A 131 -10.95 21.43 -11.77
C ASN A 131 -10.31 20.92 -13.06
N TYR A 132 -9.56 19.83 -12.94
CA TYR A 132 -8.95 19.12 -14.04
C TYR A 132 -9.64 17.77 -14.20
N LYS A 133 -10.13 17.50 -15.41
CA LYS A 133 -10.84 16.26 -15.72
C LYS A 133 -9.86 15.14 -16.01
N TYR A 134 -10.20 13.94 -15.58
CA TYR A 134 -9.52 12.71 -15.98
C TYR A 134 -10.56 11.65 -16.31
N THR A 135 -10.17 10.66 -17.11
CA THR A 135 -11.06 9.56 -17.48
C THR A 135 -10.55 8.27 -16.90
N VAL A 136 -11.43 7.53 -16.25
CA VAL A 136 -11.26 6.12 -15.90
C VAL A 136 -11.85 5.29 -17.02
N TYR A 137 -11.02 4.52 -17.69
CA TYR A 137 -11.41 3.65 -18.79
C TYR A 137 -10.99 2.21 -18.50
N ALA A 138 -11.88 1.24 -18.72
CA ALA A 138 -11.58 -0.18 -18.60
C ALA A 138 -11.95 -0.91 -19.90
N ASP A 139 -11.04 -1.75 -20.40
CA ASP A 139 -11.19 -2.48 -21.67
C ASP A 139 -12.39 -3.45 -21.66
N SER A 140 -12.81 -3.90 -20.47
CA SER A 140 -14.01 -4.73 -20.27
C SER A 140 -15.32 -4.04 -20.62
N CYS A 141 -15.34 -2.69 -20.70
CA CYS A 141 -16.55 -1.88 -20.84
C CYS A 141 -16.23 -0.53 -21.52
N PRO A 142 -15.86 -0.56 -22.80
CA PRO A 142 -15.36 0.61 -23.52
C PRO A 142 -16.38 1.76 -23.63
N ASP A 143 -17.68 1.46 -23.56
CA ASP A 143 -18.76 2.43 -23.71
C ASP A 143 -19.14 3.13 -22.39
N GLN A 144 -18.45 2.83 -21.28
CA GLN A 144 -18.75 3.36 -19.95
C GLN A 144 -17.54 4.00 -19.25
N PRO A 145 -16.83 4.94 -19.89
CA PRO A 145 -15.80 5.70 -19.20
C PRO A 145 -16.41 6.56 -18.09
N LEU A 146 -15.69 6.75 -16.99
CA LEU A 146 -16.05 7.69 -15.94
C LEU A 146 -15.16 8.92 -16.04
N ASP A 147 -15.74 10.12 -15.95
CA ASP A 147 -15.05 11.40 -16.11
C ASP A 147 -15.07 12.28 -14.83
N PRO A 148 -14.45 11.83 -13.73
CA PRO A 148 -14.27 12.61 -12.51
C PRO A 148 -13.29 13.79 -12.67
N PHE A 149 -13.10 14.53 -11.56
CA PHE A 149 -12.19 15.68 -11.51
C PHE A 149 -11.21 15.57 -10.33
N PHE A 150 -10.11 16.30 -10.43
CA PHE A 150 -9.34 16.73 -9.26
C PHE A 150 -9.23 18.24 -9.27
N ARG A 151 -9.15 18.84 -8.08
CA ARG A 151 -9.01 20.27 -7.90
C ARG A 151 -7.67 20.57 -7.25
N VAL A 152 -6.96 21.56 -7.79
CA VAL A 152 -5.68 21.97 -7.21
C VAL A 152 -5.91 23.01 -6.14
N ILE A 153 -5.34 22.77 -4.96
CA ILE A 153 -5.32 23.69 -3.81
C ILE A 153 -3.87 24.03 -3.43
N LYS A 154 -3.64 25.10 -2.66
CA LYS A 154 -2.31 25.50 -2.19
C LYS A 154 -2.30 25.75 -0.69
#